data_AF-A0A2D9JJD1-F1
#
_entry.id   AF-A0A2D9JJD1-F1
#
_cell.length_a   1.000
_cell.length_b   1.000
_cell.length_c   1.000
_cell.angle_alpha   90.00
_cell.angle_beta   90.00
_cell.angle_gamma   90.00
#
_symmetry.space_group_name_H-M   'P 1'
#
loop_
_entity.id
_entity.type
_entity.pdbx_description
1 polymer ?
#
loop_
_entity_poly.entity_id
_entity_poly.type
_entity_poly.pdbx_seq_one_letter_code
_entity_poly.pdbx_strand_id
1 'polypeptide(L)'
;MQSENDISNADFDVIVVGYGFAGANAAIAAHDAGARVLVLEKMPDPGGISICSAGGIRVAADADAAFAYLQATNADTAPDAVIRALANGMTDVQSYLEELASACGATVIYKQAPGLYPFPGQDTFGFAMVESVPDFDPVAAYPYATALGAGALVFKVLQDNIASRNIEVRLSTPVARLRTDTQGRVIGVQTHSGTCLTARRGVVLACGGFEADPSMQAQYWQGKPVVSCAYAGNTGDGIRMAQAAGADLWHMWHYHGTYGFRVDGYPFGVRTKRLPDWYPRTDGGEPGFDSSIFNSGKAVKMPWILLDQDGQRFMNEYEPYMQDTGHRHLDSFKPETQSYPRIPAWLIADEQGRQLFPWGQPLYNDREVQLEWSADNSAEVAAGIIGRADSLDELARAIAVD
;
A
#
# COMPACT_ATOMS: atom_id res chain seq x y z
N MET A 1 47.72 14.76 -4.46
CA MET A 1 47.23 13.72 -3.53
C MET A 1 46.65 14.43 -2.32
N GLN A 2 45.35 14.74 -2.38
CA GLN A 2 44.59 15.18 -1.21
C GLN A 2 44.04 13.92 -0.53
N SER A 3 44.16 13.88 0.79
CA SER A 3 43.88 12.74 1.65
C SER A 3 42.40 12.37 1.67
N GLU A 4 42.08 11.19 1.14
CA GLU A 4 40.97 10.36 1.61
C GLU A 4 41.26 10.00 3.07
N ASN A 5 40.58 10.62 4.05
CA ASN A 5 40.36 10.07 5.39
C ASN A 5 39.63 11.08 6.28
N ASP A 6 38.36 11.32 5.98
CA ASP A 6 37.42 11.73 7.01
C ASP A 6 36.15 10.88 6.90
N ILE A 7 36.35 9.56 7.10
CA ILE A 7 35.25 8.61 7.31
C ILE A 7 34.83 8.81 8.76
N SER A 8 33.74 9.54 9.01
CA SER A 8 33.16 9.61 10.34
C SER A 8 32.72 8.19 10.78
N ASN A 9 33.50 7.60 11.68
CA ASN A 9 33.34 6.25 12.23
C ASN A 9 32.12 6.15 13.17
N ALA A 10 30.91 6.25 12.64
CA ALA A 10 29.73 5.75 13.34
C ALA A 10 29.47 4.30 12.91
N ASP A 11 30.09 3.32 13.58
CA ASP A 11 29.94 1.89 13.27
C ASP A 11 28.66 1.32 13.88
N PHE A 12 27.61 1.09 13.10
CA PHE A 12 26.37 0.47 13.58
C PHE A 12 26.47 -1.05 13.46
N ASP A 13 25.72 -1.79 14.26
CA ASP A 13 25.60 -3.24 14.06
C ASP A 13 24.68 -3.54 12.89
N VAL A 14 23.52 -2.87 12.86
CA VAL A 14 22.51 -3.00 11.82
C VAL A 14 22.10 -1.62 11.32
N ILE A 15 22.05 -1.45 10.00
CA ILE A 15 21.45 -0.27 9.36
C ILE A 15 20.15 -0.69 8.69
N VAL A 16 19.05 -0.02 8.98
CA VAL A 16 17.75 -0.20 8.35
C VAL A 16 17.49 0.96 7.39
N VAL A 17 17.11 0.66 6.15
CA VAL A 17 16.84 1.67 5.11
C VAL A 17 15.35 1.72 4.81
N GLY A 18 14.70 2.82 5.17
CA GLY A 18 13.25 3.07 5.11
C GLY A 18 12.62 3.06 6.50
N TYR A 19 11.81 4.07 6.81
CA TYR A 19 11.13 4.23 8.10
C TYR A 19 9.60 4.14 7.97
N GLY A 20 9.13 3.11 7.25
CA GLY A 20 7.74 2.64 7.30
C GLY A 20 7.55 1.52 8.34
N PHE A 21 6.43 0.79 8.26
CA PHE A 21 6.12 -0.27 9.24
C PHE A 21 7.19 -1.37 9.28
N ALA A 22 7.65 -1.85 8.12
CA ALA A 22 8.66 -2.90 8.06
C ALA A 22 10.00 -2.45 8.65
N GLY A 23 10.42 -1.22 8.35
CA GLY A 23 11.68 -0.67 8.85
C GLY A 23 11.68 -0.45 10.36
N ALA A 24 10.59 0.09 10.91
CA ALA A 24 10.46 0.27 12.35
C ALA A 24 10.49 -1.08 13.09
N ASN A 25 9.77 -2.09 12.60
CA ASN A 25 9.79 -3.42 13.20
C ASN A 25 11.16 -4.10 13.11
N ALA A 26 11.83 -4.01 11.96
CA ALA A 26 13.19 -4.53 11.81
C ALA A 26 14.17 -3.86 12.78
N ALA A 27 14.04 -2.55 12.98
CA ALA A 27 14.88 -1.80 13.89
C ALA A 27 14.63 -2.17 15.36
N ILE A 28 13.36 -2.30 15.77
CA ILE A 28 12.96 -2.75 17.11
C ILE A 28 13.53 -4.16 17.37
N ALA A 29 13.27 -5.11 16.47
CA ALA A 29 13.74 -6.48 16.62
C ALA A 29 15.27 -6.58 16.69
N ALA A 30 15.99 -5.82 15.85
CA ALA A 30 17.45 -5.80 15.89
C ALA A 30 17.98 -5.19 17.20
N HIS A 31 17.37 -4.11 17.68
CA HIS A 31 17.73 -3.47 18.95
C HIS A 31 17.50 -4.41 20.13
N ASP A 32 16.34 -5.08 20.18
CA ASP A 32 15.97 -5.97 21.27
C ASP A 32 16.85 -7.25 21.28
N ALA A 33 17.46 -7.59 20.13
CA ALA A 33 18.55 -8.56 20.01
C ALA A 33 19.95 -8.01 20.39
N GLY A 34 20.02 -6.80 20.96
CA GLY A 34 21.25 -6.16 21.45
C GLY A 34 22.10 -5.47 20.39
N ALA A 35 21.56 -5.17 19.20
CA ALA A 35 22.28 -4.46 18.15
C ALA A 35 22.21 -2.93 18.34
N ARG A 36 23.31 -2.22 18.02
CA ARG A 36 23.27 -0.77 17.80
C ARG A 36 22.68 -0.48 16.43
N VAL A 37 21.47 0.08 16.38
CA VAL A 37 20.70 0.26 15.14
C VAL A 37 20.69 1.71 14.67
N LEU A 38 20.79 1.90 13.35
CA LEU A 38 20.47 3.15 12.66
C LEU A 38 19.32 2.93 11.68
N VAL A 39 18.33 3.82 11.70
CA VAL A 39 17.30 3.92 10.65
C VAL A 39 17.58 5.12 9.75
N LEU A 40 17.59 4.91 8.44
CA LEU A 40 17.74 5.96 7.43
C LEU A 40 16.45 6.08 6.63
N GLU A 41 15.88 7.29 6.55
CA GLU A 41 14.70 7.60 5.74
C GLU A 41 15.07 8.67 4.71
N LYS A 42 14.68 8.45 3.45
CA LYS A 42 14.94 9.38 2.35
C LYS A 42 14.10 10.65 2.49
N MET A 43 12.85 10.50 2.93
CA MET A 43 11.91 11.61 3.02
C MET A 43 12.12 12.45 4.29
N PRO A 44 11.67 13.72 4.28
CA PRO A 44 11.68 14.57 5.48
C PRO A 44 10.70 14.12 6.55
N ASP A 45 9.71 13.29 6.17
CA ASP A 45 8.69 12.72 7.05
C ASP A 45 8.75 11.19 7.02
N PRO A 46 8.52 10.52 8.15
CA PRO A 46 8.54 9.07 8.22
C PRO A 46 7.17 8.44 7.88
N GLY A 47 7.08 7.11 7.95
CA GLY A 47 5.84 6.35 7.78
C GLY A 47 5.62 5.80 6.37
N GLY A 48 6.18 6.45 5.35
CA GLY A 48 6.05 6.05 3.94
C GLY A 48 4.59 5.85 3.52
N ILE A 49 4.32 4.94 2.59
CA ILE A 49 2.93 4.62 2.23
C ILE A 49 2.16 3.87 3.34
N SER A 50 2.87 3.27 4.32
CA SER A 50 2.24 2.46 5.37
C SER A 50 1.32 3.27 6.28
N ILE A 51 1.68 4.53 6.55
CA ILE A 51 0.87 5.44 7.38
C ILE A 51 -0.51 5.72 6.76
N CYS A 52 -0.63 5.67 5.43
CA CYS A 52 -1.87 5.89 4.69
C CYS A 52 -2.85 4.70 4.75
N SER A 53 -2.42 3.57 5.31
CA SER A 53 -3.21 2.34 5.33
C SER A 53 -4.45 2.43 6.24
N ALA A 54 -5.34 1.43 6.11
CA ALA A 54 -6.48 1.27 7.02
C ALA A 54 -6.06 0.80 8.43
N GLY A 55 -4.81 0.40 8.64
CA GLY A 55 -4.27 -0.06 9.93
C GLY A 55 -4.61 -1.49 10.33
N GLY A 56 -5.38 -2.23 9.52
CA GLY A 56 -5.69 -3.64 9.75
C GLY A 56 -4.54 -4.56 9.38
N ILE A 57 -4.00 -5.29 10.36
CA ILE A 57 -2.93 -6.26 10.15
C ILE A 57 -3.53 -7.66 10.10
N ARG A 58 -3.29 -8.38 9.00
CA ARG A 58 -3.85 -9.72 8.80
C ARG A 58 -3.14 -10.73 9.71
N VAL A 59 -3.92 -11.50 10.45
CA VAL A 59 -3.43 -12.51 11.40
C VAL A 59 -4.17 -13.84 11.20
N ALA A 60 -3.62 -14.93 11.73
CA ALA A 60 -4.18 -16.26 11.69
C ALA A 60 -4.17 -16.92 13.07
N ALA A 61 -5.17 -17.76 13.37
CA ALA A 61 -5.21 -18.55 14.60
C ALA A 61 -4.42 -19.88 14.48
N ASP A 62 -4.30 -20.39 13.26
CA ASP A 62 -3.64 -21.66 12.95
C ASP A 62 -2.81 -21.53 11.65
N ALA A 63 -1.51 -21.83 11.76
CA ALA A 63 -0.55 -21.66 10.67
C ALA A 63 -0.69 -22.71 9.57
N ASP A 64 -1.16 -23.92 9.87
CA ASP A 64 -1.36 -24.97 8.85
C ASP A 64 -2.60 -24.67 7.99
N ALA A 65 -3.68 -24.20 8.62
CA ALA A 65 -4.86 -23.69 7.94
C ALA A 65 -4.52 -22.45 7.09
N ALA A 66 -3.75 -21.51 7.64
CA ALA A 66 -3.31 -20.34 6.89
C ALA A 66 -2.44 -20.73 5.70
N PHE A 67 -1.51 -21.68 5.87
CA PHE A 67 -0.71 -22.19 4.77
C PHE A 67 -1.55 -22.85 3.68
N ALA A 68 -2.48 -23.73 4.05
CA ALA A 68 -3.36 -24.41 3.08
C ALA A 68 -4.17 -23.41 2.26
N TYR A 69 -4.68 -22.36 2.92
CA TYR A 69 -5.39 -21.27 2.25
C TYR A 69 -4.47 -20.50 1.31
N LEU A 70 -3.32 -20.04 1.81
CA LEU A 70 -2.39 -19.21 1.05
C LEU A 70 -1.85 -19.97 -0.16
N GLN A 71 -1.54 -21.26 -0.01
CA GLN A 71 -1.13 -22.14 -1.10
C GLN A 71 -2.21 -22.21 -2.20
N ALA A 72 -3.48 -22.37 -1.82
CA ALA A 72 -4.59 -22.38 -2.77
C ALA A 72 -4.77 -21.04 -3.51
N THR A 73 -4.45 -19.90 -2.86
CA THR A 73 -4.58 -18.56 -3.46
C THR A 73 -3.33 -18.07 -4.20
N ASN A 74 -2.26 -18.84 -4.22
CA ASN A 74 -0.96 -18.40 -4.73
C ASN A 74 -0.69 -18.77 -6.20
N ALA A 75 -1.53 -19.62 -6.80
CA ALA A 75 -1.39 -20.09 -8.19
C ALA A 75 0.03 -20.63 -8.51
N ASP A 76 0.65 -21.32 -7.56
CA ASP A 76 2.02 -21.85 -7.65
C ASP A 76 3.09 -20.79 -7.97
N THR A 77 2.78 -19.51 -7.79
CA THR A 77 3.72 -18.43 -8.08
C THR A 77 4.76 -18.26 -7.00
N ALA A 78 4.66 -18.92 -5.84
CA ALA A 78 5.58 -18.83 -4.72
C ALA A 78 5.97 -20.16 -4.08
N PRO A 79 7.25 -20.37 -3.66
CA PRO A 79 7.65 -21.59 -2.97
C PRO A 79 6.95 -21.75 -1.62
N ASP A 80 6.59 -22.99 -1.30
CA ASP A 80 5.96 -23.37 -0.04
C ASP A 80 6.72 -22.85 1.19
N ALA A 81 8.05 -22.81 1.16
CA ALA A 81 8.85 -22.30 2.27
C ALA A 81 8.56 -20.81 2.59
N VAL A 82 8.32 -19.99 1.56
CA VAL A 82 7.97 -18.56 1.73
C VAL A 82 6.55 -18.43 2.26
N ILE A 83 5.61 -19.21 1.71
CA ILE A 83 4.22 -19.23 2.16
C ILE A 83 4.14 -19.69 3.62
N ARG A 84 4.93 -20.70 4.00
CA ARG A 84 5.01 -21.22 5.36
C ARG A 84 5.54 -20.19 6.34
N ALA A 85 6.59 -19.47 5.96
CA ALA A 85 7.14 -18.40 6.78
C ALA A 85 6.10 -17.29 7.03
N LEU A 86 5.33 -16.91 6.00
CA LEU A 86 4.23 -15.96 6.14
C LEU A 86 3.13 -16.51 7.07
N ALA A 87 2.67 -17.75 6.85
CA ALA A 87 1.61 -18.36 7.63
C ALA A 87 1.96 -18.46 9.13
N ASN A 88 3.20 -18.84 9.45
CA ASN A 88 3.71 -18.83 10.82
C ASN A 88 3.78 -17.40 11.39
N GLY A 89 4.33 -16.45 10.62
CA GLY A 89 4.39 -15.06 11.07
C GLY A 89 3.02 -14.50 11.42
N MET A 90 1.99 -14.83 10.64
CA MET A 90 0.60 -14.40 10.88
C MET A 90 0.01 -14.86 12.22
N THR A 91 0.52 -15.94 12.84
CA THR A 91 0.09 -16.37 14.18
C THR A 91 0.76 -15.58 15.30
N ASP A 92 1.94 -15.03 15.03
CA ASP A 92 2.77 -14.35 16.03
C ASP A 92 2.50 -12.84 16.09
N VAL A 93 2.01 -12.25 14.99
CA VAL A 93 1.84 -10.80 14.85
C VAL A 93 0.91 -10.21 15.91
N GLN A 94 -0.16 -10.91 16.30
CA GLN A 94 -1.10 -10.37 17.29
C GLN A 94 -0.40 -10.11 18.63
N SER A 95 0.24 -11.13 19.20
CA SER A 95 0.95 -11.00 20.48
C SER A 95 2.06 -9.95 20.43
N TYR A 96 2.75 -9.86 19.29
CA TYR A 96 3.80 -8.88 19.10
C TYR A 96 3.25 -7.45 19.02
N LEU A 97 2.13 -7.23 18.35
CA LEU A 97 1.46 -5.93 18.32
C LEU A 97 0.97 -5.51 19.72
N GLU A 98 0.42 -6.45 20.48
CA GLU A 98 -0.03 -6.22 21.87
C GLU A 98 1.15 -5.81 22.78
N GLU A 99 2.31 -6.44 22.63
CA GLU A 99 3.53 -6.07 23.36
C GLU A 99 3.96 -4.62 23.05
N LEU A 100 4.04 -4.26 21.77
CA LEU A 100 4.40 -2.90 21.37
C LEU A 100 3.37 -1.87 21.82
N ALA A 101 2.08 -2.19 21.71
CA ALA A 101 0.99 -1.32 22.15
C ALA A 101 1.02 -1.09 23.66
N SER A 102 1.33 -2.12 24.45
CA SER A 102 1.44 -2.00 25.91
C SER A 102 2.52 -1.01 26.34
N ALA A 103 3.60 -0.86 25.58
CA ALA A 103 4.68 0.09 25.89
C ALA A 103 4.25 1.57 25.79
N CYS A 104 3.18 1.86 25.04
CA CYS A 104 2.65 3.21 24.83
C CYS A 104 1.20 3.38 25.30
N GLY A 105 0.63 2.37 25.98
CA GLY A 105 -0.75 2.39 26.48
C GLY A 105 -1.82 2.33 25.39
N ALA A 106 -1.45 1.93 24.17
CA ALA A 106 -2.40 1.80 23.07
C ALA A 106 -3.33 0.59 23.26
N THR A 107 -4.57 0.72 22.79
CA THR A 107 -5.56 -0.37 22.81
C THR A 107 -5.53 -1.12 21.49
N VAL A 108 -5.36 -2.44 21.56
CA VAL A 108 -5.43 -3.34 20.40
C VAL A 108 -6.75 -4.11 20.46
N ILE A 109 -7.41 -4.22 19.31
CA ILE A 109 -8.59 -5.06 19.15
C ILE A 109 -8.33 -6.13 18.08
N TYR A 110 -8.95 -7.29 18.29
CA TYR A 110 -8.98 -8.37 17.32
C TYR A 110 -10.38 -8.51 16.73
N LYS A 111 -10.44 -8.68 15.42
CA LYS A 111 -11.68 -8.96 14.70
C LYS A 111 -11.50 -10.22 13.86
N GLN A 112 -12.27 -11.25 14.16
CA GLN A 112 -12.34 -12.42 13.28
C GLN A 112 -12.88 -11.97 11.93
N ALA A 113 -12.22 -12.40 10.86
CA ALA A 113 -12.58 -12.06 9.49
C ALA A 113 -12.04 -13.17 8.59
N PRO A 114 -12.89 -14.01 7.99
CA PRO A 114 -12.43 -15.15 7.20
C PRO A 114 -11.63 -14.70 5.97
N GLY A 115 -10.91 -15.64 5.37
CA GLY A 115 -10.34 -15.51 4.03
C GLY A 115 -11.43 -15.15 3.02
N LEU A 116 -11.05 -14.40 1.99
CA LEU A 116 -11.96 -13.84 0.99
C LEU A 116 -12.51 -14.90 0.04
N TYR A 117 -11.74 -15.96 -0.20
CA TYR A 117 -12.11 -17.04 -1.10
C TYR A 117 -12.45 -18.29 -0.30
N PRO A 118 -13.39 -19.12 -0.76
CA PRO A 118 -13.85 -20.26 0.01
C PRO A 118 -12.91 -21.47 -0.13
N PHE A 119 -11.63 -21.25 0.14
CA PHE A 119 -10.59 -22.26 0.14
C PHE A 119 -10.38 -22.84 1.55
N PRO A 120 -9.80 -24.05 1.65
CA PRO A 120 -9.48 -24.65 2.94
C PRO A 120 -8.68 -23.70 3.84
N GLY A 121 -9.10 -23.59 5.10
CA GLY A 121 -8.42 -22.74 6.09
C GLY A 121 -8.89 -21.28 6.15
N GLN A 122 -9.87 -20.87 5.33
CA GLN A 122 -10.38 -19.48 5.33
C GLN A 122 -10.77 -18.96 6.72
N ASP A 123 -11.33 -19.79 7.61
CA ASP A 123 -11.88 -19.33 8.89
C ASP A 123 -10.80 -19.05 9.95
N THR A 124 -9.54 -19.39 9.67
CA THR A 124 -8.40 -19.16 10.58
C THR A 124 -8.10 -17.67 10.79
N PHE A 125 -8.52 -16.82 9.84
CA PHE A 125 -8.00 -15.47 9.78
C PHE A 125 -8.79 -14.44 10.60
N GLY A 126 -8.10 -13.35 10.91
CA GLY A 126 -8.66 -12.14 11.49
C GLY A 126 -7.83 -10.91 11.18
N PHE A 127 -8.13 -9.81 11.87
CA PHE A 127 -7.36 -8.59 11.87
C PHE A 127 -7.00 -8.19 13.29
N ALA A 128 -5.72 -7.89 13.52
CA ALA A 128 -5.28 -7.13 14.68
C ALA A 128 -5.24 -5.65 14.28
N MET A 129 -5.79 -4.77 15.11
CA MET A 129 -5.89 -3.34 14.85
C MET A 129 -5.57 -2.54 16.11
N VAL A 130 -4.90 -1.40 15.95
CA VAL A 130 -4.79 -0.40 17.01
C VAL A 130 -6.07 0.44 16.99
N GLU A 131 -6.89 0.31 18.02
CA GLU A 131 -8.15 1.04 18.16
C GLU A 131 -7.92 2.48 18.63
N SER A 132 -7.00 2.66 19.59
CA SER A 132 -6.69 3.97 20.13
C SER A 132 -5.28 4.04 20.70
N VAL A 133 -4.72 5.25 20.71
CA VAL A 133 -3.49 5.60 21.42
C VAL A 133 -3.85 6.77 22.36
N PRO A 134 -3.52 6.72 23.67
CA PRO A 134 -3.86 7.79 24.60
C PRO A 134 -3.30 9.15 24.18
N ASP A 135 -4.09 10.20 24.37
CA ASP A 135 -3.71 11.61 24.15
C ASP A 135 -3.12 11.89 22.75
N PHE A 136 -3.56 11.14 21.74
CA PHE A 136 -3.01 11.21 20.39
C PHE A 136 -4.07 11.61 19.35
N ASP A 137 -3.80 12.72 18.66
CA ASP A 137 -4.54 13.14 17.47
C ASP A 137 -3.68 12.88 16.22
N PRO A 138 -4.04 11.90 15.37
CA PRO A 138 -3.26 11.57 14.18
C PRO A 138 -3.21 12.70 13.15
N VAL A 139 -4.27 13.52 13.03
CA VAL A 139 -4.33 14.61 12.04
C VAL A 139 -3.38 15.73 12.45
N ALA A 140 -3.36 16.08 13.73
CA ALA A 140 -2.44 17.08 14.24
C ALA A 140 -0.98 16.62 14.22
N ALA A 141 -0.73 15.34 14.51
CA ALA A 141 0.64 14.79 14.59
C ALA A 141 1.26 14.51 13.22
N TYR A 142 0.46 14.10 12.23
CA TYR A 142 0.91 13.74 10.88
C TYR A 142 0.14 14.53 9.81
N PRO A 143 0.21 15.87 9.81
CA PRO A 143 -0.58 16.73 8.90
C PRO A 143 -0.19 16.56 7.41
N TYR A 144 0.95 15.94 7.15
CA TYR A 144 1.43 15.59 5.81
C TYR A 144 0.79 14.31 5.25
N ALA A 145 0.03 13.56 6.06
CA ALA A 145 -0.53 12.29 5.65
C ALA A 145 -2.02 12.16 5.94
N THR A 146 -2.74 11.51 5.03
CA THR A 146 -4.09 11.00 5.24
C THR A 146 -4.08 9.49 5.29
N ALA A 147 -4.85 8.93 6.23
CA ALA A 147 -5.02 7.49 6.38
C ALA A 147 -6.42 7.05 5.99
N LEU A 148 -6.54 5.86 5.37
CA LEU A 148 -7.83 5.21 5.15
C LEU A 148 -8.53 4.82 6.46
N GLY A 149 -7.77 4.72 7.55
CA GLY A 149 -8.22 4.30 8.87
C GLY A 149 -7.12 4.44 9.90
N ALA A 150 -6.85 3.38 10.66
CA ALA A 150 -5.94 3.37 11.80
C ALA A 150 -4.44 3.28 11.42
N GLY A 151 -4.05 3.48 10.17
CA GLY A 151 -2.64 3.40 9.73
C GLY A 151 -1.72 4.33 10.52
N ALA A 152 -2.18 5.57 10.78
CA ALA A 152 -1.48 6.52 11.63
C ALA A 152 -1.33 6.04 13.08
N LEU A 153 -2.32 5.32 13.63
CA LEU A 153 -2.24 4.78 15.00
C LEU A 153 -1.19 3.67 15.09
N VAL A 154 -1.13 2.77 14.10
CA VAL A 154 -0.09 1.74 14.03
C VAL A 154 1.29 2.39 13.92
N PHE A 155 1.43 3.41 13.07
CA PHE A 155 2.69 4.14 12.95
C PHE A 155 3.11 4.77 14.28
N LYS A 156 2.19 5.38 15.02
CA LYS A 156 2.44 5.98 16.32
C LYS A 156 2.97 4.97 17.33
N VAL A 157 2.36 3.78 17.41
CA VAL A 157 2.84 2.69 18.28
C VAL A 157 4.29 2.32 17.94
N LEU A 158 4.61 2.19 16.65
CA LEU A 158 5.97 1.88 16.21
C LEU A 158 6.95 3.03 16.51
N GLN A 159 6.53 4.28 16.27
CA GLN A 159 7.34 5.47 16.53
C GLN A 159 7.68 5.60 18.02
N ASP A 160 6.73 5.34 18.92
CA ASP A 160 6.96 5.36 20.37
C ASP A 160 7.91 4.26 20.82
N ASN A 161 7.82 3.07 20.20
CA ASN A 161 8.72 1.96 20.49
C ASN A 161 10.15 2.22 20.00
N ILE A 162 10.31 2.91 18.86
CA ILE A 162 11.60 3.39 18.37
C ILE A 162 12.18 4.43 19.34
N ALA A 163 11.38 5.41 19.75
CA ALA A 163 11.80 6.49 20.64
C ALA A 163 12.19 6.00 22.03
N SER A 164 11.37 5.14 22.65
CA SER A 164 11.65 4.57 23.99
C SER A 164 12.92 3.72 24.04
N ARG A 165 13.32 3.12 22.91
CA ARG A 165 14.57 2.37 22.74
C ARG A 165 15.77 3.25 22.40
N ASN A 166 15.58 4.56 22.20
CA ASN A 166 16.62 5.50 21.76
C ASN A 166 17.31 5.03 20.46
N ILE A 167 16.57 4.38 19.56
CA ILE A 167 17.09 3.97 18.26
C ILE A 167 17.33 5.23 17.41
N GLU A 168 18.52 5.34 16.84
CA GLU A 168 18.89 6.51 16.04
C GLU A 168 18.13 6.51 14.71
N VAL A 169 17.48 7.62 14.37
CA VAL A 169 16.77 7.84 13.11
C VAL A 169 17.33 9.07 12.42
N ARG A 170 17.64 8.96 11.13
CA ARG A 170 18.03 10.09 10.27
C ARG A 170 17.08 10.20 9.10
N LEU A 171 16.26 11.26 9.10
CA LEU A 171 15.39 11.65 8.00
C LEU A 171 16.20 12.39 6.91
N SER A 172 15.60 12.62 5.74
CA SER A 172 16.26 13.30 4.61
C SER A 172 17.63 12.71 4.23
N THR A 173 17.83 11.41 4.43
CA THR A 173 19.11 10.71 4.25
C THR A 173 18.96 9.56 3.24
N PRO A 174 18.78 9.88 1.94
CA PRO A 174 18.72 8.85 0.90
C PRO A 174 20.00 8.04 0.81
N VAL A 175 19.85 6.73 0.72
CA VAL A 175 20.95 5.78 0.49
C VAL A 175 21.12 5.57 -1.01
N ALA A 176 22.34 5.78 -1.51
CA ALA A 176 22.67 5.66 -2.93
C ALA A 176 23.04 4.22 -3.31
N ARG A 177 23.77 3.51 -2.45
CA ARG A 177 24.20 2.13 -2.70
C ARG A 177 24.57 1.37 -1.44
N LEU A 178 24.48 0.05 -1.52
CA LEU A 178 25.14 -0.85 -0.60
C LEU A 178 26.65 -0.83 -0.85
N ARG A 179 27.43 -0.92 0.22
CA ARG A 179 28.88 -1.11 0.16
C ARG A 179 29.18 -2.57 0.45
N THR A 180 29.98 -3.19 -0.41
CA THR A 180 30.42 -4.58 -0.25
C THR A 180 31.93 -4.67 -0.09
N ASP A 181 32.40 -5.72 0.57
CA ASP A 181 33.81 -6.10 0.54
C ASP A 181 34.17 -6.85 -0.76
N THR A 182 35.42 -7.31 -0.86
CA THR A 182 35.91 -8.05 -2.03
C THR A 182 35.30 -9.44 -2.20
N GLN A 183 34.61 -9.96 -1.18
CA GLN A 183 33.91 -11.24 -1.20
C GLN A 183 32.41 -11.08 -1.48
N GLY A 184 31.93 -9.84 -1.66
CA GLY A 184 30.52 -9.53 -1.90
C GLY A 184 29.68 -9.39 -0.64
N ARG A 185 30.27 -9.50 0.56
CA ARG A 185 29.53 -9.27 1.82
C ARG A 185 29.20 -7.79 1.94
N VAL A 186 27.94 -7.47 2.25
CA VAL A 186 27.51 -6.10 2.56
C VAL A 186 28.13 -5.67 3.90
N ILE A 187 28.86 -4.55 3.88
CA ILE A 187 29.57 -3.97 5.03
C ILE A 187 28.99 -2.61 5.47
N GLY A 188 27.93 -2.15 4.81
CA GLY A 188 27.27 -0.90 5.12
C GLY A 188 26.67 -0.22 3.89
N VAL A 189 26.51 1.09 3.97
CA VAL A 189 25.83 1.90 2.96
C VAL A 189 26.61 3.17 2.63
N GLN A 190 26.35 3.74 1.45
CA GLN A 190 26.76 5.10 1.10
C GLN A 190 25.51 5.94 0.85
N THR A 191 25.39 7.09 1.51
CA THR A 191 24.31 8.06 1.27
C THR A 191 24.54 8.84 -0.02
N HIS A 192 23.51 9.53 -0.53
CA HIS A 192 23.68 10.43 -1.68
C HIS A 192 24.63 11.60 -1.41
N SER A 193 24.77 12.02 -0.14
CA SER A 193 25.78 13.03 0.26
C SER A 193 27.21 12.50 0.21
N GLY A 194 27.41 11.21 -0.09
CA GLY A 194 28.72 10.56 -0.14
C GLY A 194 29.16 9.95 1.19
N THR A 195 28.43 10.20 2.29
CA THR A 195 28.74 9.66 3.62
C THR A 195 28.69 8.14 3.61
N CYS A 196 29.78 7.50 4.03
CA CYS A 196 29.86 6.05 4.17
C CYS A 196 29.59 5.66 5.62
N LEU A 197 28.60 4.79 5.82
CA LEU A 197 28.24 4.26 7.14
C LEU A 197 28.50 2.76 7.16
N THR A 198 29.15 2.28 8.23
CA THR A 198 29.49 0.87 8.38
C THR A 198 28.39 0.13 9.14
N ALA A 199 28.02 -1.05 8.66
CA ALA A 199 27.14 -1.99 9.33
C ALA A 199 27.90 -3.30 9.61
N ARG A 200 28.17 -3.61 10.87
CA ARG A 200 29.00 -4.77 11.24
C ARG A 200 28.31 -6.10 10.93
N ARG A 201 26.99 -6.18 11.17
CA ARG A 201 26.20 -7.41 11.01
C ARG A 201 25.43 -7.43 9.70
N GLY A 202 24.88 -6.31 9.25
CA GLY A 202 24.23 -6.22 7.94
C GLY A 202 23.33 -5.00 7.76
N VAL A 203 22.72 -4.93 6.58
CA VAL A 203 21.78 -3.88 6.19
C VAL A 203 20.42 -4.53 5.92
N VAL A 204 19.34 -3.92 6.43
CA VAL A 204 17.95 -4.32 6.11
C VAL A 204 17.35 -3.30 5.16
N LEU A 205 16.96 -3.74 3.97
CA LEU A 205 16.22 -2.90 3.01
C LEU A 205 14.72 -3.02 3.29
N ALA A 206 14.12 -1.92 3.74
CA ALA A 206 12.68 -1.79 4.02
C ALA A 206 12.11 -0.58 3.27
N CYS A 207 12.48 -0.44 1.99
CA CYS A 207 12.37 0.79 1.22
C CYS A 207 11.03 0.98 0.48
N GLY A 208 10.06 0.09 0.65
CA GLY A 208 8.80 0.12 -0.11
C GLY A 208 8.96 -0.32 -1.58
N GLY A 209 8.00 0.09 -2.41
CA GLY A 209 7.89 -0.32 -3.81
C GLY A 209 8.51 0.66 -4.81
N PHE A 210 8.03 0.59 -6.05
CA PHE A 210 8.47 1.42 -7.18
C PHE A 210 7.30 2.09 -7.93
N GLU A 211 6.10 2.10 -7.33
CA GLU A 211 4.89 2.62 -7.97
C GLU A 211 4.92 4.11 -8.30
N ALA A 212 5.92 4.86 -7.80
CA ALA A 212 6.17 6.25 -8.17
C ALA A 212 7.32 6.42 -9.19
N ASP A 213 7.86 5.34 -9.76
CA ASP A 213 8.95 5.39 -10.75
C ASP A 213 8.49 5.00 -12.15
N PRO A 214 8.27 5.96 -13.07
CA PRO A 214 7.79 5.67 -14.42
C PRO A 214 8.71 4.75 -15.23
N SER A 215 10.02 4.73 -14.94
CA SER A 215 10.97 3.89 -15.68
C SER A 215 10.82 2.42 -15.30
N MET A 216 10.67 2.11 -14.02
CA MET A 216 10.44 0.75 -13.53
C MET A 216 9.03 0.29 -13.87
N GLN A 217 8.01 1.17 -13.78
CA GLN A 217 6.68 0.87 -14.30
C GLN A 217 6.75 0.48 -15.78
N ALA A 218 7.45 1.26 -16.60
CA ALA A 218 7.56 0.99 -18.03
C ALA A 218 8.27 -0.34 -18.33
N GLN A 219 9.28 -0.68 -17.52
CA GLN A 219 10.09 -1.89 -17.65
C GLN A 219 9.34 -3.15 -17.22
N TYR A 220 8.59 -3.09 -16.11
CA TYR A 220 8.04 -4.29 -15.50
C TYR A 220 6.53 -4.46 -15.72
N TRP A 221 5.75 -3.38 -15.76
CA TRP A 221 4.30 -3.47 -15.85
C TRP A 221 3.80 -3.44 -17.28
N GLN A 222 2.79 -4.26 -17.56
CA GLN A 222 2.07 -4.26 -18.84
C GLN A 222 0.98 -3.18 -18.85
N GLY A 223 0.10 -3.16 -17.84
CA GLY A 223 -0.97 -2.18 -17.68
C GLY A 223 -0.44 -0.75 -17.52
N LYS A 224 -0.91 0.18 -18.35
CA LYS A 224 -0.47 1.59 -18.38
C LYS A 224 -1.60 2.53 -18.84
N PRO A 225 -1.66 3.78 -18.33
CA PRO A 225 -0.93 4.31 -17.18
C PRO A 225 -1.39 3.72 -15.83
N VAL A 226 -0.45 3.62 -14.88
CA VAL A 226 -0.71 3.33 -13.47
C VAL A 226 -0.09 4.45 -12.64
N VAL A 227 -0.80 4.93 -11.61
CA VAL A 227 -0.37 6.07 -10.79
C VAL A 227 -0.34 5.65 -9.33
N SER A 228 0.68 6.09 -8.59
CA SER A 228 0.74 5.92 -7.13
C SER A 228 -0.50 6.52 -6.47
N CYS A 229 -1.04 5.84 -5.45
CA CYS A 229 -2.28 6.26 -4.80
C CYS A 229 -2.09 7.29 -3.68
N ALA A 230 -0.86 7.48 -3.18
CA ALA A 230 -0.65 8.35 -2.03
C ALA A 230 0.79 8.85 -1.81
N TYR A 231 1.81 8.19 -2.35
CA TYR A 231 3.19 8.45 -1.92
C TYR A 231 4.16 8.47 -3.09
N ALA A 232 4.94 9.56 -3.18
CA ALA A 232 5.93 9.77 -4.24
C ALA A 232 7.31 9.15 -3.91
N GLY A 233 7.56 8.79 -2.64
CA GLY A 233 8.87 8.30 -2.20
C GLY A 233 9.23 6.89 -2.66
N ASN A 234 8.23 6.10 -3.10
CA ASN A 234 8.43 4.71 -3.53
C ASN A 234 8.93 4.64 -4.99
N THR A 235 10.22 4.88 -5.16
CA THR A 235 10.90 4.95 -6.45
C THR A 235 11.74 3.72 -6.78
N GLY A 236 11.66 2.65 -5.98
CA GLY A 236 12.39 1.40 -6.23
C GLY A 236 13.90 1.46 -5.92
N ASP A 237 14.36 2.44 -5.14
CA ASP A 237 15.78 2.62 -4.81
C ASP A 237 16.36 1.36 -4.13
N GLY A 238 15.62 0.80 -3.16
CA GLY A 238 16.01 -0.43 -2.48
C GLY A 238 16.13 -1.64 -3.42
N ILE A 239 15.23 -1.74 -4.41
CA ILE A 239 15.24 -2.81 -5.41
C ILE A 239 16.51 -2.71 -6.27
N ARG A 240 16.84 -1.51 -6.76
CA ARG A 240 18.06 -1.29 -7.54
C ARG A 240 19.32 -1.57 -6.73
N MET A 241 19.35 -1.16 -5.45
CA MET A 241 20.44 -1.46 -4.54
C MET A 241 20.62 -2.97 -4.31
N ALA A 242 19.52 -3.72 -4.16
CA ALA A 242 19.55 -5.16 -4.02
C ALA A 242 20.07 -5.85 -5.30
N GLN A 243 19.57 -5.46 -6.47
CA GLN A 243 20.06 -5.97 -7.75
C GLN A 243 21.54 -5.70 -7.97
N ALA A 244 22.01 -4.49 -7.64
CA ALA A 244 23.42 -4.12 -7.76
C ALA A 244 24.33 -4.96 -6.84
N ALA A 245 23.79 -5.49 -5.73
CA ALA A 245 24.47 -6.44 -4.86
C ALA A 245 24.31 -7.91 -5.30
N GLY A 246 23.65 -8.17 -6.44
CA GLY A 246 23.47 -9.50 -7.01
C GLY A 246 22.20 -10.24 -6.56
N ALA A 247 21.22 -9.55 -5.96
CA ALA A 247 19.95 -10.17 -5.60
C ALA A 247 19.09 -10.45 -6.83
N ASP A 248 18.46 -11.63 -6.85
CA ASP A 248 17.40 -11.96 -7.81
C ASP A 248 16.14 -11.13 -7.54
N LEU A 249 15.39 -10.85 -8.59
CA LEU A 249 14.07 -10.23 -8.51
C LEU A 249 12.97 -11.22 -8.86
N TRP A 250 11.79 -10.96 -8.32
CA TRP A 250 10.63 -11.79 -8.53
C TRP A 250 9.35 -10.98 -8.49
N HIS A 251 8.34 -11.39 -9.28
CA HIS A 251 7.01 -10.77 -9.35
C HIS A 251 6.94 -9.27 -9.69
N MET A 252 8.03 -8.69 -10.21
CA MET A 252 8.10 -7.27 -10.57
C MET A 252 7.01 -6.85 -11.58
N TRP A 253 6.50 -7.79 -12.36
CA TRP A 253 5.45 -7.54 -13.36
C TRP A 253 4.08 -7.23 -12.75
N HIS A 254 3.86 -7.61 -11.49
CA HIS A 254 2.59 -7.48 -10.81
C HIS A 254 2.54 -6.20 -9.99
N TYR A 255 1.38 -5.56 -9.98
CA TYR A 255 1.03 -4.47 -9.08
C TYR A 255 -0.39 -4.69 -8.56
N HIS A 256 -0.72 -3.93 -7.52
CA HIS A 256 -1.93 -4.09 -6.76
C HIS A 256 -2.66 -2.76 -6.65
N GLY A 257 -3.98 -2.75 -6.91
CA GLY A 257 -4.76 -1.54 -6.79
C GLY A 257 -6.17 -1.62 -7.39
N THR A 258 -6.80 -0.46 -7.47
CA THR A 258 -8.14 -0.24 -8.04
C THR A 258 -8.05 0.72 -9.21
N TYR A 259 -9.08 0.77 -10.05
CA TYR A 259 -9.27 1.92 -10.93
C TYR A 259 -9.65 3.16 -10.12
N GLY A 260 -9.49 4.33 -10.72
CA GLY A 260 -9.60 5.61 -10.03
C GLY A 260 -9.65 6.79 -10.99
N PHE A 261 -9.68 7.98 -10.43
CA PHE A 261 -9.66 9.23 -11.16
C PHE A 261 -8.25 9.81 -11.19
N ARG A 262 -7.90 10.42 -12.32
CA ARG A 262 -6.81 11.38 -12.39
C ARG A 262 -7.41 12.78 -12.26
N VAL A 263 -6.89 13.57 -11.34
CA VAL A 263 -7.34 14.95 -11.10
C VAL A 263 -6.19 15.89 -11.47
N ASP A 264 -6.48 16.92 -12.26
CA ASP A 264 -5.47 17.89 -12.68
C ASP A 264 -4.87 18.62 -11.48
N GLY A 265 -3.55 18.77 -11.46
CA GLY A 265 -2.82 19.38 -10.35
C GLY A 265 -2.62 18.47 -9.13
N TYR A 266 -3.19 17.26 -9.11
CA TYR A 266 -2.99 16.27 -8.06
C TYR A 266 -2.07 15.14 -8.58
N PRO A 267 -0.92 14.86 -7.93
CA PRO A 267 0.09 13.95 -8.46
C PRO A 267 -0.23 12.46 -8.28
N PHE A 268 -1.27 12.12 -7.51
CA PHE A 268 -1.66 10.75 -7.19
C PHE A 268 -2.95 10.33 -7.91
N GLY A 269 -3.18 9.03 -7.99
CA GLY A 269 -4.48 8.49 -8.41
C GLY A 269 -5.50 8.60 -7.28
N VAL A 270 -6.64 9.25 -7.53
CA VAL A 270 -7.76 9.25 -6.59
C VAL A 270 -8.47 7.91 -6.72
N ARG A 271 -8.34 7.05 -5.72
CA ARG A 271 -8.99 5.74 -5.71
C ARG A 271 -10.50 5.91 -5.78
N THR A 272 -11.18 5.04 -6.52
CA THR A 272 -12.63 4.95 -6.34
C THR A 272 -12.95 4.49 -4.93
N LYS A 273 -14.01 5.05 -4.36
CA LYS A 273 -14.48 4.72 -3.03
C LYS A 273 -14.66 3.21 -2.90
N ARG A 274 -14.12 2.67 -1.82
CA ARG A 274 -14.32 1.27 -1.47
C ARG A 274 -15.80 1.00 -1.23
N LEU A 275 -16.32 0.09 -2.05
CA LEU A 275 -17.61 -0.54 -1.81
C LEU A 275 -17.39 -1.88 -1.08
N PRO A 276 -18.39 -2.33 -0.30
CA PRO A 276 -18.60 -3.74 0.00
C PRO A 276 -18.10 -4.69 -1.08
N ASP A 277 -17.01 -5.39 -0.80
CA ASP A 277 -16.58 -6.51 -1.63
C ASP A 277 -17.58 -7.66 -1.43
N TRP A 278 -17.99 -8.31 -2.51
CA TRP A 278 -18.74 -9.56 -2.43
C TRP A 278 -17.76 -10.75 -2.49
N TYR A 279 -18.14 -11.88 -1.87
CA TYR A 279 -17.31 -13.08 -1.84
C TYR A 279 -18.05 -14.34 -2.32
N PRO A 280 -17.39 -15.19 -3.14
CA PRO A 280 -17.95 -16.47 -3.55
C PRO A 280 -18.23 -17.36 -2.34
N ARG A 281 -19.46 -17.89 -2.24
CA ARG A 281 -19.87 -18.79 -1.16
C ARG A 281 -19.90 -20.25 -1.63
N THR A 282 -19.50 -21.16 -0.75
CA THR A 282 -19.55 -22.62 -1.00
C THR A 282 -20.85 -23.28 -0.55
N ASP A 283 -21.71 -22.58 0.20
CA ASP A 283 -22.98 -23.10 0.71
C ASP A 283 -24.14 -23.04 -0.31
N GLY A 284 -23.87 -22.63 -1.55
CA GLY A 284 -24.89 -22.45 -2.58
C GLY A 284 -25.85 -21.29 -2.33
N GLY A 285 -25.60 -20.49 -1.27
CA GLY A 285 -26.28 -19.22 -1.06
C GLY A 285 -25.85 -18.19 -2.10
N GLU A 286 -26.69 -17.17 -2.30
CA GLU A 286 -26.32 -16.03 -3.14
C GLU A 286 -24.95 -15.48 -2.70
N PRO A 287 -24.05 -15.14 -3.65
CA PRO A 287 -22.99 -14.15 -3.45
C PRO A 287 -23.19 -13.23 -2.25
N GLY A 288 -22.43 -13.45 -1.18
CA GLY A 288 -22.67 -12.81 0.10
C GLY A 288 -21.74 -11.64 0.36
N PHE A 289 -22.29 -10.52 0.83
CA PHE A 289 -21.52 -9.46 1.47
C PHE A 289 -21.19 -9.87 2.92
N ASP A 290 -19.92 -10.05 3.26
CA ASP A 290 -19.52 -10.14 4.67
C ASP A 290 -19.27 -8.73 5.23
N SER A 291 -20.33 -8.19 5.83
CA SER A 291 -20.31 -6.90 6.54
C SER A 291 -19.40 -6.85 7.76
N SER A 292 -18.83 -7.99 8.18
CA SER A 292 -17.95 -8.05 9.34
C SER A 292 -16.61 -7.36 9.09
N ILE A 293 -16.17 -7.12 7.85
CA ILE A 293 -14.80 -6.59 7.62
C ILE A 293 -14.79 -5.06 7.54
N PHE A 294 -15.83 -4.43 6.96
CA PHE A 294 -15.91 -2.97 6.80
C PHE A 294 -17.28 -2.45 7.25
N ASN A 295 -17.26 -1.55 8.23
CA ASN A 295 -18.41 -1.04 8.96
C ASN A 295 -19.46 -0.42 8.02
N SER A 296 -20.58 -1.10 7.76
CA SER A 296 -21.86 -0.45 7.41
C SER A 296 -23.09 -1.37 7.43
N GLY A 297 -22.94 -2.70 7.40
CA GLY A 297 -24.08 -3.63 7.48
C GLY A 297 -25.11 -3.49 6.35
N LYS A 298 -24.79 -2.74 5.28
CA LYS A 298 -25.69 -2.45 4.16
C LYS A 298 -25.03 -2.88 2.87
N ALA A 299 -25.75 -3.66 2.06
CA ALA A 299 -25.39 -3.86 0.67
C ALA A 299 -25.36 -2.50 -0.02
N VAL A 300 -24.18 -2.05 -0.43
CA VAL A 300 -24.06 -0.79 -1.17
C VAL A 300 -24.33 -1.09 -2.64
N LYS A 301 -25.23 -0.31 -3.22
CA LYS A 301 -25.55 -0.38 -4.65
C LYS A 301 -24.43 0.24 -5.45
N MET A 302 -23.99 -0.40 -6.53
CA MET A 302 -23.05 0.16 -7.49
C MET A 302 -23.79 1.28 -8.22
N PRO A 303 -23.36 2.53 -8.05
CA PRO A 303 -24.09 3.68 -8.57
C PRO A 303 -23.67 4.00 -10.02
N TRP A 304 -22.64 3.32 -10.53
CA TRP A 304 -22.05 3.60 -11.82
C TRP A 304 -21.88 2.35 -12.69
N ILE A 305 -21.77 2.59 -13.99
CA ILE A 305 -21.24 1.64 -14.96
C ILE A 305 -19.93 2.18 -15.54
N LEU A 306 -19.09 1.27 -16.04
CA LEU A 306 -17.87 1.62 -16.76
C LEU A 306 -18.04 1.38 -18.25
N LEU A 307 -17.78 2.40 -19.05
CA LEU A 307 -17.73 2.33 -20.51
C LEU A 307 -16.30 2.49 -21.00
N ASP A 308 -15.94 1.77 -22.05
CA ASP A 308 -14.71 1.99 -22.78
C ASP A 308 -14.81 3.25 -23.67
N GLN A 309 -13.75 3.55 -24.41
CA GLN A 309 -13.69 4.69 -25.32
C GLN A 309 -14.67 4.60 -26.51
N ASP A 310 -15.23 3.41 -26.77
CA ASP A 310 -16.24 3.16 -27.81
C ASP A 310 -17.68 3.15 -27.22
N GLY A 311 -17.83 3.53 -25.93
CA GLY A 311 -19.13 3.62 -25.25
C GLY A 311 -19.71 2.29 -24.79
N GLN A 312 -18.92 1.21 -24.80
CA GLN A 312 -19.39 -0.14 -24.46
C GLN A 312 -19.04 -0.53 -23.02
N ARG A 313 -19.96 -1.20 -22.33
CA ARG A 313 -19.66 -1.83 -21.04
C ARG A 313 -18.69 -2.98 -21.22
N PHE A 314 -17.69 -3.07 -20.36
CA PHE A 314 -16.61 -4.05 -20.52
C PHE A 314 -16.32 -4.93 -19.30
N MET A 315 -16.95 -4.66 -18.16
CA MET A 315 -16.74 -5.46 -16.94
C MET A 315 -18.00 -5.54 -16.08
N ASN A 316 -17.98 -6.46 -15.14
CA ASN A 316 -18.86 -6.43 -13.99
C ASN A 316 -18.27 -5.46 -12.96
N GLU A 317 -18.93 -4.34 -12.69
CA GLU A 317 -18.47 -3.36 -11.71
C GLU A 317 -18.50 -3.92 -10.27
N TYR A 318 -19.18 -5.06 -10.04
CA TYR A 318 -19.22 -5.83 -8.81
C TYR A 318 -18.31 -7.06 -8.81
N GLU A 319 -17.07 -6.95 -9.30
CA GLU A 319 -16.13 -8.06 -9.16
C GLU A 319 -15.85 -8.40 -7.69
N PRO A 320 -15.51 -9.67 -7.38
CA PRO A 320 -14.93 -9.98 -6.09
C PRO A 320 -13.71 -9.10 -5.87
N TYR A 321 -13.67 -8.43 -4.72
CA TYR A 321 -12.48 -7.75 -4.25
C TYR A 321 -11.97 -6.64 -5.19
N MET A 322 -12.86 -5.69 -5.47
CA MET A 322 -12.66 -4.59 -6.41
C MET A 322 -11.41 -3.74 -6.10
N GLN A 323 -11.06 -3.61 -4.82
CA GLN A 323 -9.95 -2.77 -4.38
C GLN A 323 -8.57 -3.23 -4.84
N ASP A 324 -8.47 -4.51 -5.19
CA ASP A 324 -7.20 -5.20 -5.33
C ASP A 324 -7.01 -5.74 -6.74
N THR A 325 -8.11 -6.11 -7.41
CA THR A 325 -8.08 -6.71 -8.75
C THR A 325 -9.02 -6.04 -9.75
N GLY A 326 -9.83 -5.06 -9.30
CA GLY A 326 -10.81 -4.39 -10.16
C GLY A 326 -10.19 -3.62 -11.32
N HIS A 327 -8.88 -3.32 -11.26
CA HIS A 327 -8.19 -2.69 -12.37
C HIS A 327 -7.95 -3.63 -13.57
N ARG A 328 -7.97 -4.96 -13.38
CA ARG A 328 -7.46 -5.92 -14.38
C ARG A 328 -8.18 -5.86 -15.72
N HIS A 329 -9.48 -5.55 -15.71
CA HIS A 329 -10.23 -5.38 -16.95
C HIS A 329 -9.78 -4.16 -17.76
N LEU A 330 -9.15 -3.16 -17.14
CA LEU A 330 -8.67 -1.98 -17.84
C LEU A 330 -7.39 -2.26 -18.65
N ASP A 331 -6.63 -3.30 -18.30
CA ASP A 331 -5.35 -3.66 -18.94
C ASP A 331 -5.49 -4.33 -20.32
N SER A 332 -6.68 -4.29 -20.93
CA SER A 332 -6.91 -4.81 -22.29
C SER A 332 -6.17 -3.97 -23.32
N PHE A 333 -5.30 -4.58 -24.12
CA PHE A 333 -4.60 -3.91 -25.24
C PHE A 333 -5.24 -4.29 -26.58
N LYS A 334 -5.53 -3.29 -27.42
CA LYS A 334 -6.12 -3.46 -28.76
C LYS A 334 -5.02 -3.33 -29.83
N PRO A 335 -4.56 -4.44 -30.45
CA PRO A 335 -3.44 -4.39 -31.40
C PRO A 335 -3.73 -3.59 -32.67
N GLU A 336 -4.99 -3.49 -33.08
CA GLU A 336 -5.40 -2.78 -34.30
C GLU A 336 -5.17 -1.26 -34.17
N THR A 337 -5.35 -0.73 -32.97
CA THR A 337 -5.19 0.70 -32.66
C THR A 337 -3.93 0.98 -31.85
N GLN A 338 -3.20 -0.06 -31.44
CA GLN A 338 -2.03 0.01 -30.56
C GLN A 338 -2.31 0.83 -29.28
N SER A 339 -3.49 0.62 -28.68
CA SER A 339 -3.97 1.42 -27.55
C SER A 339 -4.65 0.58 -26.47
N TYR A 340 -4.81 1.17 -25.28
CA TYR A 340 -5.66 0.65 -24.20
C TYR A 340 -7.05 1.31 -24.31
N PRO A 341 -8.07 0.66 -24.91
CA PRO A 341 -9.38 1.28 -25.14
C PRO A 341 -10.16 1.56 -23.86
N ARG A 342 -9.70 1.05 -22.72
CA ARG A 342 -10.34 1.18 -21.39
C ARG A 342 -9.56 2.10 -20.45
N ILE A 343 -8.47 2.74 -20.93
CA ILE A 343 -7.71 3.72 -20.16
C ILE A 343 -7.46 4.98 -21.01
N PRO A 344 -8.12 6.10 -20.72
CA PRO A 344 -9.18 6.25 -19.72
C PRO A 344 -10.45 5.46 -20.10
N ALA A 345 -11.27 5.16 -19.10
CA ALA A 345 -12.66 4.69 -19.22
C ALA A 345 -13.61 5.77 -18.69
N TRP A 346 -14.88 5.68 -19.07
CA TRP A 346 -15.93 6.57 -18.59
C TRP A 346 -16.70 5.91 -17.43
N LEU A 347 -16.70 6.56 -16.27
CA LEU A 347 -17.56 6.20 -15.14
C LEU A 347 -18.85 7.00 -15.24
N ILE A 348 -19.97 6.31 -15.50
CA ILE A 348 -21.27 6.92 -15.75
C ILE A 348 -22.25 6.54 -14.65
N ALA A 349 -22.91 7.55 -14.09
CA ALA A 349 -23.97 7.39 -13.09
C ALA A 349 -25.10 8.40 -13.37
N ASP A 350 -26.30 8.09 -12.90
CA ASP A 350 -27.38 9.07 -12.86
C ASP A 350 -27.28 9.97 -11.60
N GLU A 351 -28.18 10.94 -11.49
CA GLU A 351 -28.19 11.87 -10.35
C GLU A 351 -28.46 11.17 -9.02
N GLN A 352 -29.24 10.08 -9.02
CA GLN A 352 -29.45 9.28 -7.81
C GLN A 352 -28.14 8.60 -7.41
N GLY A 353 -27.43 7.98 -8.35
CA GLY A 353 -26.13 7.35 -8.16
C GLY A 353 -25.06 8.31 -7.66
N ARG A 354 -25.02 9.54 -8.19
CA ARG A 354 -24.12 10.61 -7.73
C ARG A 354 -24.30 10.92 -6.25
N GLN A 355 -25.53 10.97 -5.75
CA GLN A 355 -25.81 11.36 -4.37
C GLN A 355 -25.62 10.24 -3.35
N LEU A 356 -25.40 8.99 -3.76
CA LEU A 356 -25.34 7.86 -2.83
C LEU A 356 -24.12 7.90 -1.89
N PHE A 357 -22.95 8.33 -2.38
CA PHE A 357 -21.70 8.42 -1.62
C PHE A 357 -20.60 9.12 -2.43
N PRO A 358 -19.49 9.56 -1.79
CA PRO A 358 -18.35 10.12 -2.53
C PRO A 358 -17.75 9.05 -3.45
N TRP A 359 -17.52 9.37 -4.72
CA TRP A 359 -16.94 8.44 -5.69
C TRP A 359 -15.43 8.31 -5.55
N GLY A 360 -14.74 9.37 -5.14
CA GLY A 360 -13.30 9.41 -4.94
C GLY A 360 -12.91 9.35 -3.47
N GLN A 361 -11.74 8.77 -3.20
CA GLN A 361 -11.11 8.80 -1.89
C GLN A 361 -9.62 9.17 -2.06
N PRO A 362 -9.31 10.48 -2.12
CA PRO A 362 -7.93 10.96 -2.21
C PRO A 362 -7.13 10.54 -0.98
N LEU A 363 -5.86 10.19 -1.19
CA LEU A 363 -4.90 9.89 -0.13
C LEU A 363 -3.57 10.55 -0.45
N TYR A 364 -2.83 10.94 0.56
CA TYR A 364 -1.52 11.53 0.36
C TYR A 364 -0.64 11.26 1.58
N ASN A 365 0.66 11.19 1.33
CA ASN A 365 1.74 11.42 2.28
C ASN A 365 2.71 12.39 1.59
N ASP A 366 2.35 13.67 1.62
CA ASP A 366 3.04 14.78 0.98
C ASP A 366 2.62 16.09 1.67
N ARG A 367 3.57 17.00 1.91
CA ARG A 367 3.31 18.29 2.58
C ARG A 367 2.64 19.32 1.68
N GLU A 368 2.82 19.19 0.36
CA GLU A 368 2.45 20.22 -0.61
C GLU A 368 1.13 19.91 -1.32
N VAL A 369 0.51 18.76 -1.01
CA VAL A 369 -0.65 18.25 -1.73
C VAL A 369 -1.78 17.98 -0.76
N GLN A 370 -2.94 18.56 -1.04
CA GLN A 370 -4.20 18.22 -0.39
C GLN A 370 -5.31 18.21 -1.43
N LEU A 371 -6.16 17.18 -1.37
CA LEU A 371 -7.37 17.09 -2.17
C LEU A 371 -8.48 16.56 -1.28
N GLU A 372 -9.55 17.33 -1.15
CA GLU A 372 -10.78 16.89 -0.52
C GLU A 372 -11.76 16.39 -1.58
N TRP A 373 -12.65 15.48 -1.18
CA TRP A 373 -13.71 14.97 -2.04
C TRP A 373 -15.04 15.13 -1.33
N SER A 374 -16.01 15.81 -1.96
CA SER A 374 -17.30 16.09 -1.33
C SER A 374 -18.15 14.82 -1.15
N ALA A 375 -18.93 14.77 -0.07
CA ALA A 375 -19.71 13.58 0.30
C ALA A 375 -20.74 13.15 -0.75
N ASP A 376 -21.19 14.06 -1.60
CA ASP A 376 -22.19 13.82 -2.65
C ASP A 376 -21.63 14.06 -4.06
N ASN A 377 -20.33 14.37 -4.20
CA ASN A 377 -19.69 14.70 -5.47
C ASN A 377 -20.03 16.08 -6.06
N SER A 378 -20.76 16.94 -5.35
CA SER A 378 -21.17 18.26 -5.87
C SER A 378 -20.02 19.23 -6.08
N ALA A 379 -19.01 19.21 -5.21
CA ALA A 379 -17.82 20.05 -5.37
C ALA A 379 -17.02 19.63 -6.61
N GLU A 380 -16.94 18.33 -6.89
CA GLU A 380 -16.24 17.76 -8.03
C GLU A 380 -16.96 18.07 -9.35
N VAL A 381 -18.30 18.13 -9.34
CA VAL A 381 -19.07 18.66 -10.47
C VAL A 381 -18.79 20.14 -10.69
N ALA A 382 -18.80 20.96 -9.64
CA ALA A 382 -18.52 22.39 -9.74
C ALA A 382 -17.09 22.68 -10.20
N ALA A 383 -16.13 21.83 -9.81
CA ALA A 383 -14.73 21.90 -10.22
C ALA A 383 -14.47 21.34 -11.63
N GLY A 384 -15.46 20.70 -12.27
CA GLY A 384 -15.31 20.08 -13.59
C GLY A 384 -14.55 18.75 -13.59
N ILE A 385 -14.29 18.17 -12.40
CA ILE A 385 -13.74 16.82 -12.26
C ILE A 385 -14.77 15.78 -12.73
N ILE A 386 -16.06 16.03 -12.44
CA ILE A 386 -17.19 15.22 -12.91
C ILE A 386 -18.00 16.04 -13.91
N GLY A 387 -18.17 15.51 -15.12
CA GLY A 387 -19.04 16.09 -16.14
C GLY A 387 -20.52 15.87 -15.82
N ARG A 388 -21.36 16.82 -16.24
CA ARG A 388 -22.82 16.71 -16.20
C ARG A 388 -23.39 16.84 -17.61
N ALA A 389 -24.38 16.02 -17.91
CA ALA A 389 -25.22 16.12 -19.10
C ALA A 389 -26.69 15.94 -18.68
N ASP A 390 -27.61 16.70 -19.28
CA ASP A 390 -29.02 16.65 -18.94
C ASP A 390 -29.81 15.63 -19.80
N SER A 391 -29.14 14.97 -20.74
CA SER A 391 -29.69 13.88 -21.56
C SER A 391 -28.62 12.88 -22.01
N LEU A 392 -29.05 11.68 -22.43
CA LEU A 392 -28.13 10.68 -23.00
C LEU A 392 -27.48 11.19 -24.30
N ASP A 393 -28.22 11.90 -25.15
CA ASP A 393 -27.67 12.49 -26.37
C ASP A 393 -26.58 13.53 -26.09
N GLU A 394 -26.76 14.32 -25.02
CA GLU A 394 -25.74 15.28 -24.58
C GLU A 394 -24.53 14.56 -23.98
N LEU A 395 -24.76 13.52 -23.18
CA LEU A 395 -23.69 12.69 -22.62
C LEU A 395 -22.86 12.04 -23.74
N ALA A 396 -23.53 11.40 -24.71
CA ALA A 396 -22.90 10.74 -25.85
C ALA A 396 -22.04 11.71 -26.66
N ARG A 397 -22.54 12.92 -26.95
CA ARG A 397 -21.75 13.99 -27.56
C ARG A 397 -20.57 14.45 -26.71
N ALA A 398 -20.75 14.55 -25.39
CA ALA A 398 -19.70 15.00 -24.47
C ALA A 398 -18.54 14.00 -24.36
N ILE A 399 -18.83 12.70 -24.41
CA ILE A 399 -17.83 11.62 -24.35
C ILE A 399 -17.44 11.07 -25.73
N ALA A 400 -17.97 11.66 -26.81
CA ALA A 400 -17.71 11.33 -28.22
C ALA A 400 -18.04 9.87 -28.61
N VAL A 401 -19.18 9.36 -28.15
CA VAL A 401 -19.73 8.03 -28.51
C VAL A 401 -21.11 8.14 -29.15
N ASP A 402 -21.63 7.03 -29.69
CA ASP A 402 -22.99 6.91 -30.27
C ASP A 402 -24.06 6.70 -29.18
#